data_AF-A0A7S1ET99-F1
#
_entry.id   AF-A0A7S1ET99-F1
#
_cell.length_a   1.000
_cell.length_b   1.000
_cell.length_c   1.000
_cell.angle_alpha   90.00
_cell.angle_beta   90.00
_cell.angle_gamma   90.00
#
_symmetry.space_group_name_H-M   'P 1'
#
loop_
_entity.id
_entity.type
_entity.pdbx_description
1 polymer ?
#
loop_
_entity_poly.entity_id
_entity_poly.type
_entity_poly.pdbx_seq_one_letter_code
_entity_poly.pdbx_strand_id
1 'polypeptide(L)'
;LDSFVNQQHLNFKQSVPYTHAVIDNLVNPKLMTLIHHEIKVSMNSTLKETDLFKVYQTSDLANFNIHETPQLFHLLSLRDALYSEEFRELMQRITQCDTLTDQTDCSVNAYVNGSHLLCHDDVIGTRCVSYI
;
A
#
# COMPACT_ATOMS: atom_id res chain seq x y z
N LEU A 1 17.93 11.70 8.51
CA LEU A 1 17.37 10.53 7.81
C LEU A 1 17.89 9.23 8.43
N ASP A 2 19.20 9.06 8.59
CA ASP A 2 19.78 7.82 9.13
C ASP A 2 19.32 7.45 10.54
N SER A 3 19.15 8.44 11.43
CA SER A 3 18.60 8.20 12.77
C SER A 3 17.18 7.60 12.72
N PHE A 4 16.34 8.10 11.80
CA PHE A 4 14.99 7.58 11.59
C PHE A 4 15.03 6.13 11.07
N VAL A 5 15.85 5.87 10.05
CA VAL A 5 16.00 4.52 9.48
C VAL A 5 16.48 3.52 10.53
N ASN A 6 17.48 3.87 11.32
CA ASN A 6 18.02 3.00 12.37
C ASN A 6 16.97 2.69 13.44
N GLN A 7 16.18 3.70 13.83
CA GLN A 7 15.09 3.50 14.79
C GLN A 7 14.00 2.58 14.23
N GLN A 8 13.59 2.80 12.97
CA GLN A 8 12.58 1.96 12.32
C GLN A 8 13.07 0.53 12.12
N HIS A 9 14.34 0.34 11.76
CA HIS A 9 14.94 -0.99 11.65
C HIS A 9 14.98 -1.73 12.99
N LEU A 10 15.27 -1.03 14.09
CA LEU A 10 15.23 -1.60 15.43
C LEU A 10 13.80 -2.02 15.82
N ASN A 11 12.82 -1.15 15.58
CA ASN A 11 11.41 -1.44 15.84
C ASN A 11 10.96 -2.66 15.02
N PHE A 12 11.31 -2.71 13.74
CA PHE A 12 11.03 -3.83 12.85
C PHE A 12 11.56 -5.16 13.41
N LYS A 13 12.83 -5.19 13.85
CA LYS A 13 13.45 -6.39 14.42
C LYS A 13 12.87 -6.84 15.76
N GLN A 14 12.41 -5.91 16.58
CA GLN A 14 11.89 -6.19 17.92
C GLN A 14 10.38 -6.47 17.93
N SER A 15 9.71 -6.23 16.82
CA SER A 15 8.27 -6.42 16.69
C SER A 15 7.86 -7.90 16.76
N VAL A 16 6.66 -8.13 17.29
CA VAL A 16 6.07 -9.45 17.53
C VAL A 16 4.59 -9.43 17.15
N PRO A 17 3.97 -10.56 16.76
CA PRO A 17 4.51 -11.93 16.72
C PRO A 17 5.40 -12.25 15.50
N TYR A 18 5.48 -11.33 14.53
CA TYR A 18 6.37 -11.40 13.37
C TYR A 18 6.97 -10.01 13.13
N THR A 19 8.07 -9.96 12.36
CA THR A 19 8.75 -8.70 12.03
C THR A 19 7.87 -7.81 11.14
N HIS A 20 7.51 -6.63 11.63
CA HIS A 20 6.72 -5.61 10.94
C HIS A 20 7.13 -4.20 11.38
N ALA A 21 6.90 -3.21 10.51
CA ALA A 21 7.19 -1.80 10.80
C ALA A 21 5.90 -0.98 10.80
N VAL A 22 5.86 0.06 11.64
CA VAL A 22 4.79 1.05 11.68
C VAL A 22 5.40 2.43 11.52
N ILE A 23 5.05 3.12 10.44
CA ILE A 23 5.53 4.48 10.13
C ILE A 23 4.36 5.44 10.22
N ASP A 24 4.28 6.15 11.35
CA ASP A 24 3.24 7.15 11.56
C ASP A 24 3.46 8.39 10.68
N ASN A 25 2.36 8.99 10.23
CA ASN A 25 2.36 10.23 9.44
C ASN A 25 3.20 10.14 8.16
N LEU A 26 3.23 8.97 7.51
CA LEU A 26 3.97 8.74 6.27
C LEU A 26 3.55 9.72 5.16
N VAL A 27 2.24 9.97 5.05
CA VAL A 27 1.67 10.85 4.02
C VAL A 27 1.02 12.07 4.69
N ASN A 28 1.13 13.22 4.03
CA ASN A 28 0.49 14.45 4.49
C ASN A 28 -1.03 14.27 4.67
N PRO A 29 -1.62 14.55 5.85
CA PRO A 29 -3.05 14.35 6.09
C PRO A 29 -3.99 15.11 5.13
N LYS A 30 -3.57 16.29 4.64
CA LYS A 30 -4.34 17.04 3.64
C LYS A 30 -4.37 16.31 2.30
N LEU A 31 -3.22 15.75 1.89
CA LEU A 31 -3.13 14.94 0.68
C LEU A 31 -4.00 13.69 0.80
N MET A 32 -3.97 13.00 1.94
CA MET A 32 -4.83 11.83 2.20
C MET A 32 -6.33 12.16 2.11
N THR A 33 -6.72 13.36 2.54
CA THR A 33 -8.12 13.81 2.41
C THR A 33 -8.53 14.00 0.94
N LEU A 34 -7.63 14.55 0.12
CA LEU A 34 -7.84 14.70 -1.33
C LEU A 34 -7.91 13.34 -2.03
N ILE A 35 -6.97 12.45 -1.73
CA ILE A 35 -6.95 11.07 -2.27
C ILE A 35 -8.25 10.34 -1.92
N HIS A 36 -8.68 10.42 -0.66
CA HIS A 36 -9.93 9.80 -0.23
C HIS A 36 -11.15 10.38 -0.98
N HIS A 37 -11.17 11.68 -1.26
CA HIS A 37 -12.21 12.30 -2.08
C HIS A 37 -12.18 11.78 -3.52
N GLU A 38 -11.00 11.73 -4.17
CA GLU A 38 -10.83 11.19 -5.51
C GLU A 38 -11.33 9.76 -5.61
N ILE A 39 -10.91 8.88 -4.69
CA ILE A 39 -11.35 7.47 -4.66
C ILE A 39 -12.88 7.38 -4.61
N LYS A 40 -13.52 8.13 -3.70
CA LYS A 40 -14.97 8.07 -3.51
C LYS A 40 -15.78 8.58 -4.69
N VAL A 41 -15.27 9.57 -5.43
CA VAL A 41 -15.99 10.20 -6.53
C VAL A 41 -15.71 9.50 -7.86
N SER A 42 -14.49 9.01 -8.05
CA SER A 42 -13.97 8.65 -9.37
C SER A 42 -13.73 7.15 -9.55
N MET A 43 -13.67 6.34 -8.48
CA MET A 43 -13.44 4.90 -8.59
C MET A 43 -14.72 4.10 -8.40
N ASN A 44 -14.96 3.18 -9.33
CA ASN A 44 -15.98 2.15 -9.17
C ASN A 44 -15.38 0.95 -8.43
N SER A 45 -16.14 0.42 -7.49
CA SER A 45 -15.80 -0.82 -6.79
C SER A 45 -16.85 -1.89 -7.05
N THR A 46 -16.41 -3.13 -7.10
CA THR A 46 -17.28 -4.30 -7.28
C THR A 46 -17.13 -5.20 -6.08
N LEU A 47 -18.25 -5.70 -5.55
CA LEU A 47 -18.22 -6.70 -4.50
C LEU A 47 -17.58 -7.98 -5.05
N LYS A 48 -16.51 -8.44 -4.37
CA LYS A 48 -15.96 -9.78 -4.56
C LYS A 48 -16.06 -10.55 -3.27
N GLU A 49 -16.59 -11.77 -3.37
CA GLU A 49 -16.81 -12.67 -2.25
C GLU A 49 -16.29 -14.05 -2.63
N THR A 50 -15.43 -14.59 -1.78
CA THR A 50 -14.84 -15.92 -1.87
C THR A 50 -14.99 -16.60 -0.50
N ASP A 51 -14.47 -17.81 -0.38
CA ASP A 51 -14.28 -18.49 0.90
C ASP A 51 -13.28 -17.76 1.83
N LEU A 52 -12.33 -17.01 1.27
CA LEU A 52 -11.29 -16.30 2.02
C LEU A 52 -11.68 -14.87 2.41
N PHE A 53 -12.45 -14.17 1.58
CA PHE A 53 -12.75 -12.75 1.80
C PHE A 53 -14.08 -12.28 1.21
N LYS A 54 -14.57 -11.15 1.74
CA LYS A 54 -15.68 -10.37 1.20
C LYS A 54 -15.33 -8.88 1.23
N VAL A 55 -15.05 -8.29 0.08
CA VAL A 55 -14.60 -6.88 -0.03
C VAL A 55 -15.13 -6.21 -1.29
N TYR A 56 -15.20 -4.88 -1.27
CA TYR A 56 -15.40 -4.09 -2.49
C TYR A 56 -14.03 -3.74 -3.06
N GLN A 57 -13.69 -4.33 -4.21
CA GLN A 57 -12.39 -4.11 -4.86
C GLN A 57 -12.52 -3.15 -6.03
N THR A 58 -11.52 -2.29 -6.22
CA THR A 58 -11.33 -1.53 -7.47
C THR A 58 -10.44 -2.29 -8.44
N SER A 59 -10.31 -1.79 -9.67
CA SER A 59 -9.20 -2.21 -10.55
C SER A 59 -7.85 -1.92 -9.89
N ASP A 60 -6.86 -2.76 -10.19
CA ASP A 60 -5.47 -2.56 -9.76
C ASP A 60 -4.93 -1.20 -10.24
N LEU A 61 -4.22 -0.49 -9.37
CA LEU A 61 -3.67 0.82 -9.67
C LEU A 61 -2.61 0.78 -10.78
N ALA A 62 -2.01 -0.37 -11.07
CA ALA A 62 -1.13 -0.57 -12.22
C ALA A 62 -1.83 -0.33 -13.57
N ASN A 63 -3.16 -0.46 -13.64
CA ASN A 63 -3.93 -0.26 -14.87
C ASN A 63 -4.27 1.21 -15.16
N PHE A 64 -3.92 2.13 -14.26
CA PHE A 64 -4.25 3.55 -14.41
C PHE A 64 -2.99 4.37 -14.73
N ASN A 65 -3.16 5.43 -15.51
CA ASN A 65 -2.13 6.43 -15.70
C ASN A 65 -2.72 7.84 -15.58
N ILE A 66 -1.87 8.79 -15.19
CA ILE A 66 -2.26 10.17 -14.88
C ILE A 66 -2.84 10.88 -16.11
N HIS A 67 -2.39 10.53 -17.31
CA HIS A 67 -2.84 11.16 -18.55
C HIS A 67 -4.28 10.76 -18.94
N GLU A 68 -4.64 9.49 -18.74
CA GLU A 68 -5.98 8.96 -19.04
C GLU A 68 -6.97 9.15 -17.89
N THR A 69 -6.47 9.26 -16.65
CA THR A 69 -7.30 9.41 -15.44
C THR A 69 -6.89 10.60 -14.57
N PRO A 70 -6.97 11.84 -15.10
CA PRO A 70 -6.57 13.04 -14.37
C PRO A 70 -7.38 13.29 -13.09
N GLN A 71 -8.58 12.71 -12.96
CA GLN A 71 -9.41 12.74 -11.77
C GLN A 71 -8.88 11.89 -10.59
N LEU A 72 -7.83 11.10 -10.81
CA LEU A 72 -7.12 10.30 -9.81
C LEU A 72 -5.69 10.81 -9.57
N PHE A 73 -5.42 12.07 -9.91
CA PHE A 73 -4.07 12.63 -9.90
C PHE A 73 -3.35 12.44 -8.56
N HIS A 74 -3.99 12.74 -7.44
CA HIS A 74 -3.35 12.64 -6.13
C HIS A 74 -3.10 11.18 -5.74
N LEU A 75 -4.04 10.27 -6.04
CA LEU A 75 -3.89 8.84 -5.80
C LEU A 75 -2.71 8.26 -6.58
N LEU A 76 -2.62 8.58 -7.88
CA LEU A 76 -1.54 8.08 -8.74
C LEU A 76 -0.19 8.71 -8.38
N SER A 77 -0.17 9.97 -7.92
CA SER A 77 1.04 10.58 -7.37
C SER A 77 1.54 9.87 -6.11
N LEU A 78 0.63 9.42 -5.23
CA LEU A 78 1.00 8.62 -4.06
C LEU A 78 1.56 7.25 -4.49
N ARG A 79 0.90 6.56 -5.43
CA ARG A 79 1.41 5.31 -6.00
C ARG A 79 2.84 5.50 -6.52
N ASP A 80 3.05 6.48 -7.39
CA ASP A 80 4.36 6.70 -8.01
C ASP A 80 5.44 7.02 -6.96
N ALA A 81 5.09 7.74 -5.88
CA ALA A 81 5.98 7.98 -4.76
C ALA A 81 6.29 6.71 -3.94
N LEU A 82 5.32 5.81 -3.73
CA LEU A 82 5.52 4.55 -3.01
C LEU A 82 6.36 3.53 -3.80
N TYR A 83 6.39 3.64 -5.14
CA TYR A 83 7.22 2.79 -6.00
C TYR A 83 8.49 3.48 -6.51
N SER A 84 8.75 4.72 -6.06
CA SER A 84 9.96 5.45 -6.42
C SER A 84 11.21 4.73 -5.91
N GLU A 85 12.35 4.97 -6.58
CA GLU A 85 13.64 4.41 -6.14
C GLU A 85 13.95 4.81 -4.69
N GLU A 86 13.74 6.09 -4.35
CA GLU A 86 14.01 6.60 -3.01
C GLU A 86 13.17 5.91 -1.93
N PHE A 87 11.89 5.66 -2.19
CA PHE A 87 11.03 4.98 -1.22
C PHE A 87 11.36 3.48 -1.11
N ARG A 88 11.64 2.82 -2.24
CA ARG A 88 12.09 1.42 -2.24
C ARG A 88 13.40 1.24 -1.47
N GLU A 89 14.39 2.10 -1.70
CA GLU A 89 15.63 2.11 -0.94
C GLU A 89 15.39 2.34 0.56
N LEU A 90 14.48 3.25 0.92
CA LEU A 90 14.10 3.48 2.31
C LEU A 90 13.52 2.21 2.95
N MET A 91 12.60 1.53 2.26
CA MET A 91 11.99 0.28 2.75
C MET A 91 13.01 -0.84 2.86
N GLN A 92 13.91 -1.00 1.89
CA GLN A 92 15.00 -1.99 1.94
C GLN A 92 15.95 -1.71 3.10
N ARG A 93 16.27 -0.45 3.40
CA ARG A 93 17.12 -0.11 4.56
C ARG A 93 16.46 -0.44 5.88
N ILE A 94 15.15 -0.21 6.00
CA ILE A 94 14.38 -0.49 7.23
C ILE A 94 14.19 -2.00 7.43
N THR A 95 13.80 -2.72 6.37
CA THR A 95 13.42 -4.14 6.46
C THR A 95 14.58 -5.09 6.25
N GLN A 96 15.66 -4.65 5.58
CA GLN A 96 16.76 -5.49 5.09
C GLN A 96 16.27 -6.65 4.20
N CYS A 97 15.17 -6.44 3.47
CA CYS A 97 14.67 -7.37 2.47
C CYS A 97 15.51 -7.35 1.18
N ASP A 98 15.20 -8.26 0.27
CA ASP A 98 15.81 -8.32 -1.06
C ASP A 98 15.51 -7.04 -1.89
N THR A 99 16.16 -6.93 -3.05
CA THR A 99 15.94 -5.81 -3.96
C THR A 99 14.49 -5.72 -4.40
N LEU A 100 13.86 -4.58 -4.10
CA LEU A 100 12.49 -4.31 -4.50
C LEU A 100 12.46 -3.84 -5.96
N THR A 101 11.47 -4.30 -6.74
CA THR A 101 11.25 -3.85 -8.13
C THR A 101 10.33 -2.62 -8.16
N ASP A 102 10.29 -1.92 -9.30
CA ASP A 102 9.37 -0.81 -9.56
C ASP A 102 8.00 -1.29 -10.06
N GLN A 103 7.78 -2.61 -10.11
CA GLN A 103 6.51 -3.19 -10.51
C GLN A 103 5.42 -2.81 -9.50
N THR A 104 4.44 -2.04 -9.97
CA THR A 104 3.24 -1.73 -9.19
C THR A 104 2.40 -3.01 -8.98
N ASP A 105 2.10 -3.31 -7.72
CA ASP A 105 1.13 -4.32 -7.27
C ASP A 105 0.37 -3.73 -6.07
N CYS A 106 -0.60 -2.86 -6.34
CA CYS A 106 -1.38 -2.21 -5.29
C CYS A 106 -2.82 -1.94 -5.71
N SER A 107 -3.72 -2.02 -4.74
CA SER A 107 -5.16 -1.90 -4.98
C SER A 107 -5.83 -1.08 -3.88
N VAL A 108 -7.00 -0.52 -4.21
CA VAL A 108 -7.87 0.16 -3.24
C VAL A 108 -9.05 -0.75 -2.96
N ASN A 109 -9.34 -0.95 -1.67
CA ASN A 109 -10.42 -1.81 -1.22
C ASN A 109 -11.27 -1.09 -0.19
N ALA A 110 -12.58 -1.31 -0.23
CA ALA A 110 -13.51 -0.83 0.79
C ALA A 110 -14.08 -2.00 1.59
N TYR A 111 -13.97 -1.89 2.92
CA TYR A 111 -14.57 -2.81 3.88
C TYR A 111 -15.82 -2.15 4.46
N VAL A 112 -16.97 -2.77 4.23
CA VAL A 112 -18.26 -2.34 4.77
C VAL A 112 -18.75 -3.36 5.78
N ASN A 113 -19.93 -3.13 6.38
CA ASN A 113 -20.51 -4.10 7.31
C ASN A 113 -20.63 -5.50 6.66
N GLY A 114 -20.07 -6.52 7.31
CA GLY A 114 -20.01 -7.90 6.82
C GLY A 114 -18.79 -8.22 5.95
N SER A 115 -17.98 -7.23 5.57
CA SER A 115 -16.70 -7.46 4.91
C SER A 115 -15.71 -8.16 5.85
N HIS A 116 -14.87 -9.01 5.28
CA HIS A 116 -13.83 -9.74 6.01
C HIS A 116 -12.69 -10.16 5.09
N LEU A 117 -11.54 -10.41 5.69
CA LEU A 117 -10.40 -11.11 5.10
C LEU A 117 -9.91 -12.08 6.19
N LEU A 118 -10.00 -13.38 5.92
CA LEU A 118 -9.61 -14.39 6.91
C LEU A 118 -8.07 -14.51 6.99
N CYS A 119 -7.60 -15.32 7.94
CA CYS A 119 -6.19 -15.56 8.16
C CYS A 119 -5.50 -16.08 6.89
N HIS A 120 -4.41 -15.42 6.50
CA HIS A 120 -3.55 -15.74 5.35
C HIS A 120 -2.13 -15.20 5.64
N ASP A 121 -1.16 -15.55 4.81
CA ASP A 121 0.27 -15.25 5.02
C ASP A 121 0.91 -14.39 3.92
N ASP A 122 0.11 -13.94 2.94
CA ASP A 122 0.54 -13.14 1.78
C ASP A 122 1.60 -13.80 0.88
N VAL A 123 1.87 -15.11 1.02
CA VAL A 123 2.89 -15.82 0.23
C VAL A 123 2.37 -16.11 -1.17
N ILE A 124 2.58 -15.18 -2.10
CA ILE A 124 2.18 -15.31 -3.51
C ILE A 124 3.30 -14.82 -4.43
N GLY A 125 3.76 -15.72 -5.32
CA GLY A 125 4.67 -15.38 -6.42
C GLY A 125 5.99 -14.74 -5.95
N THR A 126 6.24 -13.51 -6.39
CA THR A 126 7.47 -12.74 -6.13
C THR A 126 7.28 -11.64 -5.09
N ARG A 127 6.20 -11.69 -4.29
CA ARG A 127 5.96 -10.69 -3.26
C ARG A 127 7.04 -10.74 -2.18
N CYS A 128 7.54 -9.56 -1.79
CA CYS A 128 8.63 -9.41 -0.83
C CYS A 128 8.20 -8.64 0.43
N VAL A 129 7.43 -7.56 0.27
CA VAL A 129 6.94 -6.72 1.37
C VAL A 129 5.46 -6.43 1.15
N SER A 130 4.63 -6.75 2.14
CA SER A 130 3.23 -6.32 2.19
C SER A 130 3.12 -4.97 2.90
N TYR A 131 2.28 -4.08 2.38
CA TYR A 131 1.95 -2.80 3.00
C TYR A 131 0.46 -2.49 2.85
N ILE A 132 -0.08 -1.69 3.76
CA ILE A 132 -1.48 -1.25 3.80
C ILE A 132 -1.50 0.23 4.11
#